data_AF-K0VLX9-F1
#
_entry.id   AF-K0VLX9-F1
#
_cell.length_a   1.000
_cell.length_b   1.000
_cell.length_c   1.000
_cell.angle_alpha   90.00
_cell.angle_beta   90.00
_cell.angle_gamma   90.00
#
_symmetry.space_group_name_H-M   'P 1'
#
loop_
_entity.id
_entity.type
_entity.pdbx_description
1 polymer ?
#
loop_
_entity_poly.entity_id
_entity_poly.type
_entity_poly.pdbx_seq_one_letter_code
_entity_poly.pdbx_strand_id
1 'polypeptide(L)'
;MVRDLVRRFYKALKAWKQRPSPPAAPAFRRRFDRIFSLRTGYEALDKLLERLHRRKTELLKVLDHPEIPLHTNASENDLRSFVTKRKISGGTMSRDGRVARDVMLGLMKTCQKLGLSFYHYLGDRLGIGNVGQPVPPLSAIILARN
;
A
#
# COMPACT_ATOMS: atom_id res chain seq x y z
N MET A 1 -24.98 -3.84 14.54
CA MET A 1 -24.23 -4.64 15.54
C MET A 1 -22.80 -4.99 15.10
N VAL A 2 -22.59 -5.80 14.06
CA VAL A 2 -21.23 -6.24 13.61
C VAL A 2 -20.32 -5.08 13.21
N ARG A 3 -20.84 -4.10 12.47
CA ARG A 3 -20.10 -2.89 12.07
C ARG A 3 -19.44 -2.19 13.28
N ASP A 4 -20.17 -2.05 14.39
CA ASP A 4 -19.65 -1.38 15.59
C ASP A 4 -18.60 -2.21 16.33
N LEU A 5 -18.70 -3.54 16.27
CA LEU A 5 -17.69 -4.45 16.80
C LEU A 5 -16.38 -4.31 16.00
N VAL A 6 -16.47 -4.37 14.66
CA VAL A 6 -15.31 -4.18 13.77
C VAL A 6 -14.70 -2.78 13.96
N ARG A 7 -15.52 -1.73 14.02
CA ARG A 7 -15.04 -0.35 14.26
C ARG A 7 -14.30 -0.22 15.60
N ARG A 8 -14.85 -0.78 16.68
CA ARG A 8 -14.21 -0.75 18.00
C ARG A 8 -12.92 -1.58 18.03
N PHE A 9 -12.90 -2.72 17.35
CA PHE A 9 -11.70 -3.54 17.21
C PHE A 9 -10.59 -2.79 16.48
N TYR A 10 -10.92 -2.16 15.35
CA TYR A 10 -9.97 -1.36 14.58
C TYR A 10 -9.43 -0.15 15.37
N LYS A 11 -10.30 0.56 16.11
CA LYS A 11 -9.86 1.64 17.02
C LYS A 11 -8.90 1.12 18.09
N ALA A 12 -9.18 -0.04 18.67
CA ALA A 12 -8.28 -0.65 19.65
C ALA A 12 -6.93 -1.05 19.05
N LEU A 13 -6.89 -1.58 17.82
CA LEU A 13 -5.64 -1.87 17.11
C LEU A 13 -4.83 -0.60 16.84
N LYS A 14 -5.49 0.51 16.46
CA LYS A 14 -4.81 1.81 16.31
C LYS A 14 -4.17 2.28 17.60
N ALA A 15 -4.89 2.18 18.72
CA ALA A 15 -4.37 2.56 20.03
C ALA A 15 -3.21 1.65 20.47
N TRP A 16 -3.34 0.34 20.26
CA TRP A 16 -2.26 -0.61 20.53
C TRP A 16 -1.02 -0.31 19.69
N LYS A 17 -1.16 0.05 18.40
CA LYS A 17 -0.03 0.44 17.54
C LYS A 17 0.77 1.61 18.11
N GLN A 18 0.10 2.57 18.76
CA GLN A 18 0.77 3.73 19.38
C GLN A 18 1.51 3.36 20.66
N ARG A 19 1.04 2.35 21.40
CA ARG A 19 1.65 1.86 22.65
C ARG A 19 1.57 0.32 22.68
N PRO A 20 2.48 -0.37 21.97
CA PRO A 20 2.45 -1.82 21.88
C PRO A 20 2.62 -2.48 23.25
N SER A 21 1.76 -3.45 23.55
CA SER A 21 1.87 -4.30 24.72
C SER A 21 1.83 -5.76 24.26
N PRO A 22 2.99 -6.44 24.16
CA PRO A 22 3.06 -7.83 23.71
C PRO A 22 2.15 -8.80 24.52
N PRO A 23 2.03 -8.68 25.86
CA PRO A 23 1.12 -9.52 26.64
C PRO A 23 -0.36 -9.39 26.24
N ALA A 24 -0.76 -8.27 25.63
CA ALA A 24 -2.13 -8.04 25.17
C ALA A 24 -2.44 -8.64 23.79
N ALA A 25 -1.42 -9.00 22.99
CA ALA A 25 -1.61 -9.50 21.62
C ALA A 25 -2.50 -10.76 21.52
N PRO A 26 -2.39 -11.77 22.42
CA PRO A 26 -3.30 -12.91 22.43
C PRO A 26 -4.77 -12.52 22.61
N ALA A 27 -5.05 -11.46 23.39
CA ALA A 27 -6.41 -10.97 23.58
C ALA A 27 -6.99 -10.36 22.30
N PHE A 28 -6.18 -9.64 21.51
CA PHE A 28 -6.57 -9.16 20.18
C PHE A 28 -6.88 -10.31 19.22
N ARG A 29 -6.03 -11.35 19.20
CA ARG A 29 -6.25 -12.55 18.36
C ARG A 29 -7.56 -13.26 18.71
N ARG A 30 -7.86 -13.47 20.00
CA ARG A 30 -9.13 -14.06 20.45
C ARG A 30 -10.34 -13.18 20.14
N ARG A 31 -10.21 -11.87 20.33
CA ARG A 31 -11.28 -10.91 20.03
C ARG A 31 -11.57 -10.87 18.52
N PHE A 32 -10.55 -10.98 17.68
CA PHE A 32 -10.71 -11.11 16.23
C PHE A 32 -11.54 -12.35 15.90
N ASP A 33 -11.16 -13.53 16.41
CA ASP A 33 -11.91 -14.77 16.16
C ASP A 33 -13.40 -14.60 16.51
N ARG A 34 -13.69 -14.09 17.71
CA ARG A 34 -15.06 -13.87 18.17
C ARG A 34 -15.87 -12.96 17.24
N ILE A 35 -15.27 -11.94 16.64
CA ILE A 35 -15.98 -10.98 15.77
C ILE A 35 -16.20 -11.58 14.38
N PHE A 36 -15.17 -12.23 13.81
CA PHE A 36 -15.20 -12.70 12.42
C PHE A 36 -15.75 -14.12 12.26
N SER A 37 -16.05 -14.82 13.37
CA SER A 37 -16.82 -16.07 13.37
C SER A 37 -18.32 -15.86 13.61
N LEU A 38 -18.79 -14.62 13.74
CA LEU A 38 -20.22 -14.33 13.92
C LEU A 38 -21.02 -14.78 12.69
N ARG A 39 -22.20 -15.34 12.93
CA ARG A 39 -23.21 -15.59 11.91
C ARG A 39 -24.29 -14.54 12.03
N THR A 40 -24.54 -13.80 10.96
CA THR A 40 -25.50 -12.70 10.93
C THR A 40 -26.82 -13.07 10.27
N GLY A 41 -26.88 -14.22 9.60
CA GLY A 41 -28.04 -14.63 8.81
C GLY A 41 -28.15 -13.89 7.47
N TYR A 42 -27.11 -13.15 7.09
CA TYR A 42 -27.05 -12.45 5.81
C TYR A 42 -25.84 -12.97 5.04
N GLU A 43 -26.11 -13.79 4.04
CA GLU A 43 -25.11 -14.63 3.37
C GLU A 43 -23.90 -13.83 2.85
N ALA A 44 -24.13 -12.67 2.24
CA ALA A 44 -23.05 -11.84 1.73
C ALA A 44 -22.13 -11.30 2.83
N LEU A 45 -22.68 -10.95 4.00
CA LEU A 45 -21.89 -10.51 5.14
C LEU A 45 -21.18 -11.69 5.81
N ASP A 46 -21.84 -12.84 5.94
CA ASP A 46 -21.23 -14.05 6.50
C ASP A 46 -20.03 -14.52 5.66
N LYS A 47 -20.17 -14.51 4.33
CA LYS A 47 -19.06 -14.79 3.40
C LYS A 47 -17.92 -13.77 3.53
N LEU A 48 -18.24 -12.49 3.73
CA LEU A 48 -17.23 -11.46 3.95
C LEU A 48 -16.46 -11.68 5.26
N LEU A 49 -17.16 -11.98 6.36
CA LEU A 49 -16.56 -12.24 7.66
C LEU A 49 -15.64 -13.46 7.60
N GLU A 50 -16.08 -14.54 6.95
CA GLU A 50 -15.28 -15.75 6.76
C GLU A 50 -14.01 -15.47 5.95
N ARG A 51 -14.11 -14.71 4.85
CA ARG A 51 -12.94 -14.33 4.06
C ARG A 51 -11.94 -13.49 4.85
N LEU A 52 -12.43 -12.59 5.70
CA LEU A 52 -11.57 -11.81 6.60
C LEU A 52 -10.96 -12.69 7.69
N HIS A 53 -11.73 -13.64 8.22
CA HIS A 53 -11.26 -14.59 9.23
C HIS A 53 -10.08 -15.42 8.73
N ARG A 54 -10.16 -15.94 7.49
CA ARG A 54 -9.07 -16.69 6.84
C ARG A 54 -7.78 -15.86 6.67
N ARG A 55 -7.87 -14.53 6.63
CA ARG A 55 -6.72 -13.60 6.53
C ARG A 55 -6.23 -13.08 7.89
N LYS A 56 -6.62 -13.70 9.00
CA LYS A 56 -6.25 -13.28 10.36
C LYS A 56 -4.76 -12.99 10.54
N THR A 57 -3.90 -13.88 10.05
CA THR A 57 -2.44 -13.75 10.19
C THR A 57 -1.93 -12.47 9.53
N GLU A 58 -2.42 -12.16 8.33
CA GLU A 58 -2.09 -10.94 7.60
C GLU A 58 -2.66 -9.69 8.29
N LEU A 59 -3.96 -9.72 8.63
CA LEU A 59 -4.66 -8.56 9.19
C LEU A 59 -4.21 -8.19 10.60
N LEU A 60 -3.62 -9.14 11.35
CA LEU A 60 -3.09 -8.92 12.69
C LEU A 60 -1.56 -8.81 12.72
N LYS A 61 -0.88 -8.75 11.57
CA LYS A 61 0.60 -8.66 11.49
C LYS A 61 1.17 -7.44 12.22
N VAL A 62 0.36 -6.38 12.39
CA VAL A 62 0.74 -5.21 13.19
C VAL A 62 1.06 -5.56 14.65
N LEU A 63 0.50 -6.66 15.19
CA LEU A 63 0.75 -7.10 16.56
C LEU A 63 2.20 -7.60 16.74
N ASP A 64 2.82 -8.04 15.65
CA ASP A 64 4.20 -8.50 15.62
C ASP A 64 5.14 -7.39 15.08
N HIS A 65 4.61 -6.51 14.23
CA HIS A 65 5.33 -5.42 13.56
C HIS A 65 4.58 -4.07 13.70
N PRO A 66 4.70 -3.36 14.84
CA PRO A 66 3.96 -2.12 15.10
C PRO A 66 4.30 -0.97 14.14
N GLU A 67 5.40 -1.04 13.40
CA GLU A 67 5.81 -0.05 12.41
C GLU A 67 4.91 -0.06 11.17
N ILE A 68 4.35 -1.22 10.80
CA ILE A 68 3.61 -1.35 9.54
C ILE A 68 2.27 -0.59 9.59
N PRO A 69 1.83 0.01 8.47
CA PRO A 69 0.49 0.60 8.39
C PRO A 69 -0.62 -0.44 8.57
N LEU A 70 -1.71 -0.03 9.22
CA LEU A 70 -2.95 -0.82 9.35
C LEU A 70 -3.83 -0.79 8.09
N HIS A 71 -3.35 -0.17 7.01
CA HIS A 71 -4.09 0.09 5.78
C HIS A 71 -3.17 -0.04 4.57
N THR A 72 -3.76 -0.31 3.42
CA THR A 72 -3.06 -0.49 2.13
C THR A 72 -2.99 0.78 1.29
N ASN A 73 -3.33 1.95 1.86
CA ASN A 73 -3.43 3.23 1.14
C ASN A 73 -2.20 3.56 0.26
N ALA A 74 -0.98 3.30 0.75
CA ALA A 74 0.24 3.56 0.00
C ALA A 74 0.31 2.67 -1.25
N SER A 75 0.07 1.36 -1.09
CA SER A 75 0.03 0.40 -2.19
C SER A 75 -1.09 0.70 -3.18
N GLU A 76 -2.28 1.08 -2.70
CA GLU A 76 -3.39 1.50 -3.56
C GLU A 76 -3.07 2.77 -4.35
N ASN A 77 -2.40 3.74 -3.73
CA ASN A 77 -1.97 4.97 -4.38
C ASN A 77 -0.90 4.71 -5.46
N ASP A 78 -0.01 3.74 -5.23
CA ASP A 78 0.98 3.30 -6.21
C ASP A 78 0.30 2.65 -7.44
N LEU A 79 -0.75 1.85 -7.24
CA LEU A 79 -1.52 1.22 -8.32
C LEU A 79 -2.46 2.18 -9.06
N ARG A 80 -2.89 3.28 -8.41
CA ARG A 80 -3.91 4.18 -8.96
C ARG A 80 -3.54 4.76 -10.33
N SER A 81 -2.30 5.22 -10.49
CA SER A 81 -1.83 5.78 -11.78
C SER A 81 -1.89 4.76 -12.92
N PHE A 82 -1.57 3.50 -12.62
CA PHE A 82 -1.65 2.41 -13.59
C PHE A 82 -3.10 2.14 -14.01
N VAL A 83 -4.01 2.02 -13.03
CA VAL A 83 -5.43 1.75 -13.29
C VAL A 83 -6.07 2.90 -14.06
N THR A 84 -5.79 4.15 -13.68
CA THR A 84 -6.27 5.33 -14.40
C THR A 84 -5.75 5.36 -15.83
N LYS A 85 -4.44 5.13 -16.04
CA LYS A 85 -3.87 5.10 -17.39
C LYS A 85 -4.50 4.00 -18.24
N ARG A 86 -4.67 2.79 -17.70
CA ARG A 86 -5.34 1.67 -18.39
C ARG A 86 -6.78 2.03 -18.76
N LYS A 87 -7.53 2.66 -17.86
CA LYS A 87 -8.92 3.08 -18.10
C LYS A 87 -9.02 4.08 -19.25
N ILE A 88 -8.10 5.05 -19.30
CA ILE A 88 -8.11 6.10 -20.32
C ILE A 88 -7.61 5.57 -21.68
N SER A 89 -6.58 4.73 -21.70
CA SER A 89 -5.95 4.28 -22.95
C SER A 89 -6.49 2.97 -23.52
N GLY A 90 -7.48 2.33 -22.87
CA GLY A 90 -7.93 0.98 -23.23
C GLY A 90 -6.89 -0.13 -22.96
N GLY A 91 -5.82 0.18 -22.23
CA GLY A 91 -4.68 -0.73 -22.02
C GLY A 91 -3.52 -0.48 -22.99
N THR A 92 -2.64 -1.48 -23.11
CA THR A 92 -1.44 -1.46 -23.98
C THR A 92 -1.59 -2.50 -25.08
N MET A 93 -1.46 -2.10 -26.34
CA MET A 93 -1.70 -2.97 -27.50
C MET A 93 -0.46 -3.70 -28.01
N SER A 94 0.73 -3.36 -27.51
CA SER A 94 1.99 -4.02 -27.87
C SER A 94 2.84 -4.29 -26.63
N ARG A 95 3.80 -5.21 -26.77
CA ARG A 95 4.82 -5.48 -25.75
C ARG A 95 5.65 -4.22 -25.46
N ASP A 96 6.09 -3.54 -26.49
CA ASP A 96 6.93 -2.34 -26.35
C ASP A 96 6.16 -1.21 -25.67
N GLY A 97 4.88 -1.03 -26.00
CA GLY A 97 4.02 -0.05 -25.33
C GLY A 97 3.80 -0.38 -23.85
N ARG A 98 3.75 -1.67 -23.49
CA ARG A 98 3.70 -2.11 -22.10
C ARG A 98 5.00 -1.78 -21.35
N VAL A 99 6.14 -2.13 -21.94
CA VAL A 99 7.47 -1.86 -21.37
C VAL A 99 7.66 -0.36 -21.18
N ALA A 100 7.40 0.45 -22.21
CA ALA A 100 7.53 1.90 -22.14
C ALA A 100 6.65 2.50 -21.02
N ARG A 101 5.38 2.08 -20.92
CA ARG A 101 4.49 2.52 -19.84
C ARG A 101 5.02 2.14 -18.46
N ASP A 102 5.44 0.89 -18.27
CA ASP A 102 5.87 0.39 -16.96
C ASP A 102 7.16 1.07 -16.50
N VAL A 103 8.11 1.27 -17.42
CA VAL A 103 9.35 2.02 -17.17
C VAL A 103 9.03 3.47 -16.81
N MET A 104 8.23 4.17 -17.61
CA MET A 104 7.93 5.59 -17.38
C MET A 104 7.14 5.82 -16.09
N LEU A 105 6.15 4.97 -15.79
CA LEU A 105 5.42 5.03 -14.52
C LEU A 105 6.34 4.72 -13.32
N GLY A 106 7.23 3.73 -13.46
CA GLY A 106 8.20 3.38 -12.42
C GLY A 106 9.16 4.53 -12.12
N LEU A 107 9.74 5.15 -13.16
CA LEU A 107 10.63 6.31 -13.02
C LEU A 107 9.89 7.50 -12.38
N MET A 108 8.69 7.82 -12.87
CA MET A 108 7.88 8.92 -12.33
C MET A 108 7.54 8.71 -10.85
N LYS A 109 7.08 7.52 -10.47
CA LYS A 109 6.75 7.20 -9.07
C LYS A 109 7.98 7.22 -8.16
N THR A 110 9.13 6.76 -8.66
CA THR A 110 10.38 6.80 -7.91
C THR A 110 10.85 8.24 -7.68
N CYS A 111 10.81 9.09 -8.72
CA CYS A 111 11.11 10.51 -8.59
C CYS A 111 10.20 11.18 -7.53
N GLN A 112 8.89 10.92 -7.57
CA GLN A 112 7.94 11.44 -6.59
C GLN A 112 8.27 11.01 -5.16
N LYS A 113 8.60 9.72 -4.94
CA LYS A 113 9.01 9.21 -3.61
C LYS A 113 10.32 9.83 -3.12
N LEU A 114 11.20 10.23 -4.04
CA LEU A 114 12.45 10.91 -3.73
C LEU A 114 12.31 12.44 -3.60
N GLY A 115 11.13 13.02 -3.89
CA GLY A 115 10.95 14.48 -3.92
C GLY A 115 11.60 15.16 -5.13
N LEU A 116 11.85 14.42 -6.20
CA LEU A 116 12.46 14.91 -7.43
C LEU A 116 11.38 15.19 -8.49
N SER A 117 11.63 16.19 -9.34
CA SER A 117 10.83 16.41 -10.54
C SER A 117 11.14 15.33 -11.57
N PHE A 118 10.11 14.56 -11.97
CA PHE A 118 10.23 13.57 -13.04
C PHE A 118 10.69 14.21 -14.37
N TYR A 119 10.21 15.41 -14.68
CA TYR A 119 10.57 16.09 -15.94
C TYR A 119 12.02 16.56 -15.93
N HIS A 120 12.53 17.06 -14.81
CA HIS A 120 13.96 17.39 -14.72
C HIS A 120 14.83 16.13 -14.82
N TYR A 121 14.43 15.03 -14.17
CA TYR A 121 15.11 13.74 -14.30
C TYR A 121 15.11 13.22 -15.74
N LEU A 122 13.95 13.26 -16.42
CA LEU A 122 13.84 12.81 -17.79
C LEU A 122 14.63 13.70 -18.75
N GLY A 123 14.55 15.02 -18.58
CA GLY A 123 15.30 16.00 -19.36
C GLY A 123 16.81 15.83 -19.23
N ASP A 124 17.31 15.61 -18.01
CA ASP A 124 18.71 15.26 -17.74
C ASP A 124 19.15 14.02 -18.54
N ARG A 125 18.35 12.93 -18.50
CA ARG A 125 18.65 11.68 -19.23
C ARG A 125 18.59 11.83 -20.75
N LEU A 126 17.86 12.83 -21.26
CA LEU A 126 17.75 13.13 -22.69
C LEU A 126 18.71 14.24 -23.14
N GLY A 127 19.53 14.80 -22.26
CA GLY A 127 20.42 15.92 -22.58
C GLY A 127 19.73 17.27 -22.78
N ILE A 128 18.48 17.41 -22.33
CA ILE A 128 17.64 18.62 -22.41
C ILE A 128 17.74 19.45 -21.10
N GLY A 129 18.34 18.89 -20.05
CA GLY A 129 18.51 19.54 -18.74
C GLY A 129 19.56 20.66 -18.71
N ASN A 130 19.61 21.40 -17.60
CA ASN A 130 20.62 22.45 -17.39
C ASN A 130 22.03 21.86 -17.36
N VAL A 131 22.84 22.24 -18.34
CA VAL A 131 24.27 21.88 -18.40
C VAL A 131 24.96 22.40 -17.13
N GLY A 132 25.41 21.49 -16.26
CA GLY A 132 26.13 21.81 -15.02
C GLY A 132 25.44 21.42 -13.71
N GLN A 133 24.17 20.98 -13.74
CA GLN A 133 23.49 20.42 -12.55
C GLN A 133 22.82 19.08 -12.87
N PRO A 134 23.61 18.01 -13.05
CA PRO A 134 23.05 16.71 -13.42
C PRO A 134 22.24 16.12 -12.27
N VAL A 135 21.09 15.52 -12.61
CA VAL A 135 20.32 14.76 -11.61
C VAL A 135 21.01 13.42 -11.37
N PRO A 136 21.44 13.09 -10.13
CA PRO A 136 22.11 11.82 -9.89
C PRO A 136 21.23 10.62 -10.27
N PRO A 137 21.83 9.46 -10.61
CA PRO A 137 21.06 8.23 -10.85
C PRO A 137 20.14 7.92 -9.67
N LEU A 138 18.89 7.52 -9.95
CA LEU A 138 17.92 7.25 -8.88
C LEU A 138 18.43 6.20 -7.90
N SER A 139 19.17 5.19 -8.38
CA SER A 139 19.80 4.17 -7.56
C SER A 139 20.79 4.76 -6.54
N ALA A 140 21.63 5.72 -6.95
CA ALA A 140 22.58 6.38 -6.05
C ALA A 140 21.86 7.17 -4.96
N ILE A 141 20.77 7.89 -5.32
CA ILE A 141 19.97 8.65 -4.36
C ILE A 141 19.27 7.72 -3.37
N ILE A 142 18.77 6.56 -3.82
CA ILE A 142 18.15 5.55 -2.96
C ILE A 142 19.19 4.99 -1.97
N LEU A 143 20.37 4.61 -2.45
CA LEU A 143 21.44 4.08 -1.60
C LEU A 143 21.91 5.10 -0.54
N ALA A 144 21.92 6.39 -0.86
CA ALA A 144 22.32 7.43 0.08
C ALA A 144 21.26 7.73 1.17
N ARG A 145 20.04 7.19 1.06
CA ARG A 145 18.93 7.42 2.02
C ARG A 145 18.66 6.25 2.95
N ASN A 146 19.21 5.08 2.65
CA ASN A 146 19.10 3.86 3.47
C ASN A 146 20.30 3.74 4.41
#